data_AF-A0A7C0WNP3-F1
#
_entry.id   AF-A0A7C0WNP3-F1
#
_cell.length_a   1.000
_cell.length_b   1.000
_cell.length_c   1.000
_cell.angle_alpha   90.00
_cell.angle_beta   90.00
_cell.angle_gamma   90.00
#
_symmetry.space_group_name_H-M   'P 1'
#
loop_
_entity.id
_entity.type
_entity.pdbx_description
1 polymer ?
#
loop_
_entity_poly.entity_id
_entity_poly.type
_entity_poly.pdbx_seq_one_letter_code
_entity_poly.pdbx_strand_id
1 'polypeptide(L)'
;MSDLVDLLLGSTTRRLTISILLAVIITTAITFILLKFKKGRKTIEERLFDISRARDCSEYDLFMEAAGMWNIPEAQVQEDFKRYLLGSEIPHYIRSYLRAEEKKDELNGLFRMWPGGI
;
A
#
# COMPACT_ATOMS: atom_id res chain seq x y z
N MET A 1 40.38 45.43 -6.85
CA MET A 1 40.82 44.10 -6.36
C MET A 1 39.64 43.28 -5.84
N SER A 2 38.61 43.92 -5.26
CA SER A 2 37.32 43.30 -4.88
C SER A 2 36.56 42.66 -6.04
N ASP A 3 36.47 43.33 -7.18
CA ASP A 3 35.55 42.92 -8.26
C ASP A 3 35.99 41.63 -8.97
N LEU A 4 37.29 41.34 -8.94
CA LEU A 4 37.88 40.09 -9.46
C LEU A 4 37.64 38.90 -8.53
N VAL A 5 37.63 39.16 -7.22
CA VAL A 5 37.37 38.16 -6.18
C VAL A 5 35.89 37.76 -6.23
N ASP A 6 34.98 38.72 -6.42
CA ASP A 6 33.54 38.47 -6.59
C ASP A 6 33.22 37.73 -7.91
N LEU A 7 33.98 37.98 -8.98
CA LEU A 7 33.81 37.29 -10.27
C LEU A 7 34.24 35.82 -10.20
N LEU A 8 35.35 35.52 -9.50
CA LEU A 8 35.88 34.16 -9.33
C LEU A 8 35.08 33.36 -8.30
N LEU A 9 34.71 33.97 -7.17
CA LEU A 9 33.88 33.34 -6.14
C LEU A 9 32.43 33.16 -6.61
N GLY A 10 31.88 34.06 -7.41
CA GLY A 10 30.50 33.97 -7.90
C GLY A 10 30.24 32.75 -8.80
N SER A 11 31.22 32.31 -9.57
CA SER A 11 31.07 31.14 -10.45
C SER A 11 31.19 29.80 -9.70
N THR A 12 32.05 29.74 -8.70
CA THR A 12 32.30 28.54 -7.89
C THR A 12 31.20 28.34 -6.86
N THR A 13 30.77 29.40 -6.19
CA THR A 13 29.65 29.38 -5.23
C THR A 13 28.34 28.92 -5.89
N ARG A 14 28.02 29.41 -7.09
CA ARG A 14 26.83 28.98 -7.85
C ARG A 14 26.85 27.49 -8.19
N ARG A 15 28.01 26.94 -8.55
CA ARG A 15 28.16 25.50 -8.84
C ARG A 15 27.97 24.66 -7.58
N LEU A 16 28.50 25.10 -6.46
CA LEU A 16 28.34 24.43 -5.17
C LEU A 16 26.89 24.46 -4.70
N THR A 17 26.19 25.59 -4.81
CA THR A 17 24.78 25.69 -4.43
C THR A 17 23.89 24.79 -5.27
N ILE A 18 24.13 24.72 -6.59
CA ILE A 18 23.38 23.82 -7.48
C ILE A 18 23.66 22.36 -7.11
N SER A 19 24.92 22.01 -6.83
CA SER A 19 25.29 20.66 -6.41
C SER A 19 24.64 20.24 -5.09
N ILE A 20 24.58 21.14 -4.11
CA ILE A 20 23.91 20.90 -2.82
C ILE A 20 22.40 20.71 -3.03
N LEU A 21 21.75 21.58 -3.81
CA LEU A 21 20.32 21.45 -4.11
C LEU A 21 19.99 20.12 -4.81
N LEU A 22 20.81 19.72 -5.79
CA LEU A 22 20.64 18.43 -6.47
C LEU A 22 20.81 17.25 -5.50
N ALA A 23 21.80 17.30 -4.61
CA ALA A 23 21.99 16.27 -3.59
C ALA A 23 20.78 16.17 -2.64
N VAL A 24 20.19 17.29 -2.23
CA VAL A 24 18.97 17.31 -1.40
C VAL A 24 17.76 16.72 -2.15
N ILE A 25 17.60 17.06 -3.43
CA ILE A 25 16.52 16.48 -4.25
C ILE A 25 16.71 14.98 -4.46
N ILE A 26 17.94 14.52 -4.73
CA ILE A 26 18.24 13.10 -4.93
C ILE A 26 18.01 12.31 -3.64
N THR A 27 18.48 12.82 -2.50
CA THR A 27 18.29 12.16 -1.19
C THR A 27 16.81 12.08 -0.79
N THR A 28 16.02 13.13 -1.02
CA THR A 28 14.57 13.10 -0.78
C THR A 28 13.83 12.15 -1.73
N ALA A 29 14.22 12.10 -3.01
CA ALA A 29 13.64 11.14 -3.96
C ALA A 29 13.98 9.69 -3.60
N ILE A 30 15.23 9.40 -3.22
CA ILE A 30 15.66 8.05 -2.81
C ILE A 30 14.91 7.62 -1.54
N THR A 31 14.80 8.50 -0.53
CA THR A 31 14.05 8.17 0.68
C THR A 31 12.57 7.92 0.38
N PHE A 32 11.94 8.71 -0.49
CA PHE A 32 10.56 8.48 -0.91
C PHE A 32 10.37 7.14 -1.63
N ILE A 33 11.26 6.79 -2.56
CA ILE A 33 11.24 5.50 -3.27
C ILE A 33 11.42 4.35 -2.27
N LEU A 34 12.42 4.42 -1.39
CA LEU A 34 12.68 3.39 -0.39
C LEU A 34 11.50 3.22 0.58
N LEU A 35 10.83 4.30 0.98
CA LEU A 35 9.62 4.21 1.80
C LEU A 35 8.47 3.52 1.07
N LYS A 36 8.33 3.75 -0.24
CA LYS A 36 7.31 3.06 -1.05
C LYS A 36 7.62 1.58 -1.24
N PHE A 37 8.90 1.21 -1.39
CA PHE A 37 9.34 -0.17 -1.59
C PHE A 37 9.52 -0.97 -0.30
N LYS A 38 9.67 -0.32 0.86
CA LYS A 38 9.74 -0.98 2.18
C LYS A 38 8.36 -1.36 2.72
N LYS A 39 7.28 -1.23 1.93
CA LYS A 39 6.02 -1.93 2.21
C LYS A 39 6.28 -3.43 2.03
N GLY A 40 6.66 -4.09 3.13
CA GLY A 40 6.74 -5.54 3.22
C GLY A 40 5.39 -6.19 2.89
N ARG A 41 5.33 -7.54 2.91
CA ARG A 41 4.03 -8.23 2.81
C ARG A 41 3.10 -7.63 3.86
N LYS A 42 2.01 -7.01 3.40
CA LYS A 42 0.97 -6.49 4.27
C LYS A 42 0.49 -7.61 5.18
N THR A 43 0.22 -7.29 6.44
CA THR A 43 -0.40 -8.25 7.34
C THR A 43 -1.82 -8.56 6.85
N ILE A 44 -2.43 -9.62 7.36
CA ILE A 44 -3.76 -10.02 6.90
C ILE A 44 -4.80 -8.97 7.31
N GLU A 45 -4.61 -8.35 8.48
CA GLU A 45 -5.39 -7.24 9.02
C GLU A 45 -5.28 -6.01 8.12
N GLU A 46 -4.06 -5.60 7.75
CA GLU A 46 -3.85 -4.49 6.81
C GLU A 46 -4.53 -4.75 5.46
N ARG A 47 -4.51 -6.00 4.97
CA ARG A 47 -5.21 -6.37 3.74
C ARG A 47 -6.73 -6.31 3.90
N LEU A 48 -7.25 -6.78 5.02
CA LEU A 48 -8.69 -6.73 5.31
C LEU A 48 -9.17 -5.27 5.38
N PHE A 49 -8.39 -4.42 6.04
CA PHE A 49 -8.62 -2.98 6.09
C PHE A 49 -8.57 -2.34 4.70
N ASP A 50 -7.57 -2.64 3.89
CA ASP A 50 -7.45 -2.07 2.54
C ASP A 50 -8.63 -2.49 1.64
N ILE A 51 -9.07 -3.74 1.73
CA ILE A 51 -10.20 -4.25 0.93
C ILE A 51 -11.51 -3.63 1.39
N SER A 52 -11.74 -3.51 2.70
CA SER A 52 -12.97 -2.90 3.23
C SER A 52 -13.05 -1.43 2.81
N ARG A 53 -11.92 -0.72 2.81
CA ARG A 53 -11.83 0.66 2.31
C ARG A 53 -12.02 0.77 0.81
N ALA A 54 -11.44 -0.13 0.02
CA ALA A 54 -11.59 -0.13 -1.43
C ALA A 54 -13.05 -0.39 -1.86
N ARG A 55 -13.81 -1.13 -1.05
CA ARG A 55 -15.22 -1.47 -1.29
C ARG A 55 -16.21 -0.58 -0.55
N ASP A 56 -15.73 0.39 0.22
CA ASP A 56 -16.53 1.26 1.09
C ASP A 56 -17.48 0.48 2.02
N CYS A 57 -16.98 -0.63 2.59
CA CYS A 57 -17.71 -1.48 3.52
C CYS A 57 -16.95 -1.63 4.84
N SER A 58 -17.59 -2.26 5.84
CA SER A 58 -16.93 -2.61 7.09
C SER A 58 -16.15 -3.92 6.97
N GLU A 59 -15.18 -4.12 7.85
CA GLU A 59 -14.48 -5.41 7.96
C GLU A 59 -15.45 -6.55 8.32
N TYR A 60 -16.51 -6.25 9.06
CA TYR A 60 -17.57 -7.22 9.38
C TYR A 60 -18.34 -7.67 8.13
N ASP A 61 -18.59 -6.78 7.17
CA ASP A 61 -19.25 -7.14 5.92
C ASP A 61 -18.41 -8.14 5.12
N LEU A 62 -17.09 -7.98 5.13
CA LEU A 62 -16.16 -8.94 4.53
C LEU A 62 -16.20 -10.29 5.25
N PHE A 63 -16.37 -10.30 6.57
CA PHE A 63 -16.54 -11.53 7.34
C PHE A 63 -17.83 -12.26 6.95
N MET A 64 -18.93 -11.52 6.79
CA MET A 64 -20.22 -12.07 6.35
C MET A 64 -20.16 -12.61 4.91
N GLU A 65 -19.51 -11.89 3.99
CA GLU A 65 -19.32 -12.35 2.61
C GLU A 65 -18.47 -13.62 2.54
N ALA A 66 -17.35 -13.64 3.28
CA ALA A 66 -16.48 -14.81 3.36
C ALA A 66 -17.19 -16.01 4.00
N ALA A 67 -18.00 -15.77 5.03
CA ALA A 67 -18.83 -16.78 5.67
C ALA A 67 -19.87 -17.36 4.72
N GLY A 68 -20.49 -16.53 3.87
CA GLY A 68 -21.44 -16.98 2.86
C GLY A 68 -20.84 -17.99 1.87
N MET A 69 -19.58 -17.81 1.48
CA MET A 69 -18.89 -18.77 0.60
C MET A 69 -18.58 -20.11 1.28
N TRP A 70 -18.38 -20.10 2.61
CA TRP A 70 -18.06 -21.28 3.40
C TRP A 70 -19.28 -21.87 4.13
N ASN A 71 -20.47 -21.29 3.92
CA ASN A 71 -21.73 -21.63 4.57
C ASN A 71 -21.64 -21.63 6.12
N ILE A 72 -20.92 -20.63 6.67
CA ILE A 72 -20.75 -20.47 8.12
C ILE A 72 -21.95 -19.70 8.69
N PRO A 73 -22.55 -20.15 9.80
CA PRO A 73 -23.69 -19.46 10.40
C PRO A 73 -23.30 -18.11 11.00
N GLU A 74 -24.19 -17.12 10.89
CA GLU A 74 -23.95 -15.74 11.35
C GLU A 74 -23.53 -15.65 12.82
N ALA A 75 -24.12 -16.48 13.69
CA ALA A 75 -23.75 -16.53 15.11
C ALA A 75 -22.25 -16.84 15.32
N GLN A 76 -21.71 -17.75 14.50
CA GLN A 76 -20.29 -18.08 14.54
C GLN A 76 -19.43 -16.94 13.98
N VAL A 77 -19.90 -16.27 12.92
CA VAL A 77 -19.21 -15.09 12.36
C VAL A 77 -19.10 -13.96 13.39
N GLN A 78 -20.15 -13.72 14.16
CA GLN A 78 -20.13 -12.70 15.21
C GLN A 78 -19.14 -13.05 16.33
N GLU A 79 -19.05 -14.32 16.71
CA GLU A 79 -18.06 -14.77 17.70
C GLU A 79 -16.64 -14.64 17.18
N ASP A 80 -16.40 -15.09 15.95
CA ASP A 80 -15.11 -14.98 15.27
C ASP A 80 -14.69 -13.52 15.11
N PHE A 81 -15.62 -12.63 14.75
CA PHE A 81 -15.34 -11.20 14.62
C PHE A 81 -15.01 -10.56 15.98
N LYS A 82 -15.66 -10.98 17.06
CA LYS A 82 -15.28 -10.54 18.42
C LYS A 82 -13.86 -10.99 18.78
N ARG A 83 -13.50 -12.24 18.46
CA ARG A 83 -12.13 -12.76 18.69
C ARG A 83 -11.10 -11.99 17.86
N TYR A 84 -11.45 -11.66 16.62
CA TYR A 84 -10.65 -10.80 15.76
C TYR A 84 -10.43 -9.41 16.39
N LEU A 85 -11.48 -8.74 16.87
CA LEU A 85 -11.34 -7.42 17.51
C LEU A 85 -10.53 -7.44 18.81
N LEU A 86 -10.62 -8.53 19.59
CA LEU A 86 -9.95 -8.63 20.89
C LEU A 86 -8.49 -9.09 20.80
N GLY A 87 -8.16 -9.95 19.83
CA GLY A 87 -6.87 -10.64 19.78
C GLY A 87 -6.23 -10.70 18.40
N SER A 88 -6.81 -10.03 17.39
CA SER A 88 -6.37 -10.14 15.99
C SER A 88 -6.34 -11.60 15.49
N GLU A 89 -7.17 -12.47 16.06
CA GLU A 89 -7.28 -13.85 15.61
C GLU A 89 -8.08 -13.88 14.31
N ILE A 90 -7.46 -14.38 13.24
CA ILE A 90 -8.09 -14.42 11.93
C ILE A 90 -8.51 -15.84 11.58
N PRO A 91 -9.82 -16.09 11.40
CA PRO A 91 -10.32 -17.39 10.97
C PRO A 91 -9.79 -17.82 9.60
N HIS A 92 -9.72 -19.14 9.40
CA HIS A 92 -9.17 -19.70 8.16
C HIS A 92 -9.96 -19.33 6.90
N TYR A 93 -11.29 -19.20 7.01
CA TYR A 93 -12.15 -18.83 5.88
C TYR A 93 -11.87 -17.39 5.41
N ILE A 94 -11.59 -16.46 6.32
CA ILE A 94 -11.17 -15.08 6.00
C ILE A 94 -9.86 -15.09 5.24
N ARG A 95 -8.86 -15.84 5.72
CA ARG A 95 -7.57 -15.96 5.03
C ARG A 95 -7.72 -16.50 3.60
N SER A 96 -8.60 -17.48 3.42
CA SER A 96 -8.88 -18.07 2.11
C SER A 96 -9.62 -17.08 1.19
N TYR A 97 -10.58 -16.34 1.74
CA TYR A 97 -11.31 -15.30 1.03
C TYR A 97 -10.37 -14.19 0.52
N LEU A 98 -9.49 -13.68 1.39
CA LEU A 98 -8.52 -12.64 1.04
C LEU A 98 -7.59 -13.09 -0.09
N ARG A 99 -7.16 -14.36 -0.10
CA ARG A 99 -6.35 -14.92 -1.21
C ARG A 99 -7.12 -14.98 -2.53
N ALA A 100 -8.40 -15.33 -2.47
CA ALA A 100 -9.26 -15.33 -3.66
C ALA A 100 -9.44 -13.91 -4.21
N GLU A 101 -9.53 -12.93 -3.32
CA GLU A 101 -9.74 -11.53 -3.72
C GLU A 101 -8.51 -10.90 -4.36
N GLU A 102 -7.30 -11.18 -3.85
CA GLU A 102 -6.05 -10.78 -4.51
C GLU A 102 -5.97 -11.32 -5.94
N LYS A 103 -6.31 -12.61 -6.11
CA LYS A 103 -6.28 -13.25 -7.43
C LYS A 103 -7.27 -12.59 -8.40
N LYS A 104 -8.45 -12.17 -7.92
CA LYS A 104 -9.42 -11.44 -8.75
C LYS A 104 -8.89 -10.06 -9.14
N ASP A 105 -8.28 -9.32 -8.22
CA ASP A 105 -7.73 -7.99 -8.52
C ASP A 105 -6.57 -8.08 -9.53
N GLU A 106 -5.69 -9.07 -9.40
CA GLU A 106 -4.66 -9.37 -10.40
C GLU A 106 -5.25 -9.65 -11.78
N LEU A 107 -6.30 -10.49 -11.85
CA LEU A 107 -6.97 -10.82 -13.09
C LEU A 107 -7.66 -9.60 -13.71
N ASN A 108 -8.30 -8.76 -12.90
CA ASN A 108 -8.93 -7.51 -13.34
C ASN A 108 -7.88 -6.50 -13.82
N GLY A 109 -6.70 -6.45 -13.20
CA GLY A 109 -5.56 -5.67 -13.64
C GLY A 109 -5.06 -6.13 -15.01
N LEU A 110 -4.89 -7.45 -15.19
CA LEU A 110 -4.51 -8.05 -16.47
C LEU A 110 -5.53 -7.75 -17.56
N PHE A 111 -6.83 -7.88 -17.27
CA PHE A 111 -7.89 -7.59 -18.23
C PHE A 111 -7.90 -6.10 -18.64
N ARG A 112 -7.71 -5.17 -17.69
CA ARG A 112 -7.60 -3.73 -18.00
C ARG A 112 -6.40 -3.39 -18.89
N MET A 113 -5.33 -4.18 -18.83
CA MET A 113 -4.12 -3.96 -19.63
C MET A 113 -4.19 -4.57 -21.05
N TRP A 114 -5.14 -5.46 -21.33
CA TRP A 114 -5.24 -6.12 -22.63
C TRP A 114 -6.18 -5.35 -23.58
N PRO A 115 -5.66 -4.70 -24.65
CA PRO A 115 -6.48 -3.91 -25.57
C PRO A 115 -7.22 -4.75 -26.63
N GLY A 116 -6.99 -6.06 -26.68
CA GLY A 116 -7.65 -6.96 -27.62
C GLY A 116 -8.94 -7.52 -27.05
N GLY A 117 -10.01 -6.73 -27.08
CA GLY A 117 -11.37 -7.26 -26.89
C GLY A 117 -11.69 -8.30 -27.97
N ILE A 118 -12.37 -9.37 -27.56
CA ILE A 118 -12.90 -10.44 -28.43
C ILE A 118 -13.95 -9.85 -29.37
#